data_AF-A0A8X6XSB4-F1
#
_entry.id   AF-A0A8X6XSB4-F1
#
_cell.length_a   1.000
_cell.length_b   1.000
_cell.length_c   1.000
_cell.angle_alpha   90.00
_cell.angle_beta   90.00
_cell.angle_gamma   90.00
#
_symmetry.space_group_name_H-M   'P 1'
#
loop_
_entity.id
_entity.type
_entity.pdbx_description
1 polymer ?
#
loop_
_entity_poly.entity_id
_entity_poly.type
_entity_poly.pdbx_seq_one_letter_code
_entity_poly.pdbx_strand_id
1 'polypeptide(L)'
;MDIFKLNKAKTSLKGSITRIVTFMDNVSEHVDITELEVKLKKIDQLQRKIEELKELLFGLETAKPTEEAEFEEDLYKCETRLDDLEVRVKKLINSINVSLSDSR
;
A
#
# COMPACT_ATOMS: atom_id res chain seq x y z
N MET A 1 -12.23 19.58 2.55
CA MET A 1 -12.34 18.35 1.74
C MET A 1 -13.79 17.90 1.84
N ASP A 2 -14.35 17.18 0.87
CA ASP A 2 -15.69 16.57 0.96
C ASP A 2 -15.58 15.04 0.82
N ILE A 3 -16.65 14.32 1.19
CA ILE A 3 -16.65 12.85 1.18
C ILE A 3 -16.42 12.28 -0.23
N PHE A 4 -16.85 13.00 -1.27
CA PHE A 4 -16.63 12.61 -2.66
C PHE A 4 -15.14 12.64 -3.04
N LYS A 5 -14.42 13.70 -2.66
CA LYS A 5 -12.97 13.81 -2.86
C LYS A 5 -12.20 12.76 -2.07
N LEU A 6 -12.60 12.47 -0.83
CA LEU A 6 -12.03 11.39 -0.04
C LEU A 6 -12.21 10.03 -0.75
N ASN A 7 -13.42 9.74 -1.24
CA ASN A 7 -13.69 8.52 -1.99
C ASN A 7 -12.86 8.41 -3.27
N LYS A 8 -12.64 9.52 -3.98
CA LYS A 8 -11.74 9.54 -5.15
C LYS A 8 -10.30 9.21 -4.75
N ALA A 9 -9.81 9.78 -3.66
CA ALA A 9 -8.46 9.49 -3.15
C ALA A 9 -8.32 8.01 -2.72
N LYS A 10 -9.33 7.48 -2.01
CA LYS A 10 -9.43 6.07 -1.62
C LYS A 10 -9.42 5.12 -2.84
N THR A 11 -10.14 5.44 -3.90
CA THR A 11 -10.11 4.66 -5.15
C THR A 11 -8.72 4.68 -5.81
N SER A 12 -8.06 5.84 -5.82
CA SER A 12 -6.70 5.95 -6.35
C SER A 12 -5.67 5.15 -5.52
N LEU A 13 -5.82 5.16 -4.19
CA LEU A 13 -5.06 4.32 -3.26
C LEU A 13 -5.24 2.83 -3.60
N LYS A 14 -6.49 2.36 -3.68
CA LYS A 14 -6.82 0.97 -4.07
C LYS A 14 -6.17 0.57 -5.39
N GLY A 15 -6.26 1.42 -6.41
CA GLY A 15 -5.63 1.17 -7.71
C GLY A 15 -4.10 1.13 -7.66
N SER A 16 -3.47 1.90 -6.76
CA SER A 16 -2.02 1.84 -6.54
C SER A 16 -1.59 0.55 -5.84
N ILE A 17 -2.34 0.11 -4.83
CA ILE A 17 -2.10 -1.17 -4.15
C ILE A 17 -2.24 -2.33 -5.15
N THR A 18 -3.30 -2.35 -5.96
CA THR A 18 -3.49 -3.40 -6.97
C THR A 18 -2.31 -3.49 -7.94
N ARG A 19 -1.74 -2.36 -8.38
CA ARG A 19 -0.54 -2.37 -9.24
C ARG A 19 0.68 -2.99 -8.56
N ILE A 20 0.85 -2.81 -7.26
CA ILE A 20 1.94 -3.44 -6.50
C ILE A 20 1.68 -4.94 -6.34
N VAL A 21 0.44 -5.33 -6.05
CA VAL A 21 0.04 -6.76 -6.02
C VAL A 21 0.35 -7.42 -7.36
N THR A 22 -0.12 -6.85 -8.47
CA THR A 22 0.14 -7.39 -9.80
C THR A 22 1.64 -7.47 -10.10
N PHE A 23 2.43 -6.47 -9.69
CA PHE A 23 3.88 -6.56 -9.82
C PHE A 23 4.43 -7.76 -9.03
N MET A 24 4.07 -7.89 -7.75
CA MET A 24 4.55 -8.97 -6.88
C MET A 24 4.12 -10.37 -7.32
N ASP A 25 2.95 -10.50 -7.94
CA ASP A 25 2.44 -11.77 -8.45
C ASP A 25 3.13 -12.18 -9.77
N ASN A 26 3.78 -11.25 -10.47
CA ASN A 26 4.53 -11.48 -11.71
C ASN A 26 6.05 -11.35 -11.54
N VAL A 27 6.54 -11.26 -10.31
CA VAL A 27 7.98 -11.24 -10.03
C VAL A 27 8.61 -12.55 -10.51
N SER A 28 9.70 -12.44 -11.26
CA SER A 28 10.55 -13.57 -11.65
C SER A 28 11.79 -13.68 -10.75
N GLU A 29 12.53 -14.78 -10.88
CA GLU A 29 13.80 -15.03 -10.19
C GLU A 29 14.91 -14.00 -10.53
N HIS A 30 14.74 -13.22 -11.59
CA HIS A 30 15.69 -12.20 -12.05
C HIS A 30 15.22 -10.77 -11.79
N VAL A 31 14.27 -10.57 -10.87
CA VAL A 31 13.80 -9.23 -10.51
C VAL A 31 14.95 -8.35 -10.01
N ASP A 32 14.99 -7.11 -10.48
CA ASP A 32 15.95 -6.12 -10.02
C ASP A 32 15.63 -5.71 -8.58
N ILE A 33 16.62 -5.82 -7.69
CA ILE A 33 16.52 -5.38 -6.30
C ILE A 33 16.13 -3.89 -6.20
N THR A 34 16.59 -3.06 -7.13
CA THR A 34 16.24 -1.63 -7.21
C THR A 34 14.73 -1.45 -7.42
N GLU A 35 14.12 -2.28 -8.28
CA GLU A 35 12.67 -2.22 -8.49
C GLU A 35 11.89 -2.62 -7.23
N LEU A 36 12.38 -3.61 -6.48
CA LEU A 36 11.80 -4.02 -5.20
C LEU A 36 11.91 -2.90 -4.15
N GLU A 37 13.06 -2.24 -4.04
CA GLU A 37 13.23 -1.09 -3.14
C GLU A 37 12.32 0.08 -3.51
N VAL A 38 12.11 0.33 -4.80
CA VAL A 38 11.14 1.32 -5.28
C VAL A 38 9.72 0.94 -4.86
N LYS A 39 9.34 -0.35 -4.96
CA LYS A 39 8.03 -0.80 -4.46
C LYS A 39 7.90 -0.65 -2.96
N LEU A 40 8.95 -0.93 -2.19
CA LEU A 40 8.94 -0.77 -0.73
C LEU A 40 8.74 0.71 -0.34
N LYS A 41 9.49 1.63 -0.94
CA LYS A 41 9.28 3.08 -0.75
C LYS A 41 7.87 3.51 -1.14
N LYS A 42 7.29 2.88 -2.16
CA LYS A 42 5.91 3.16 -2.58
C LYS A 42 4.89 2.67 -1.55
N ILE A 43 5.12 1.51 -0.91
CA ILE A 43 4.28 0.99 0.17
C ILE A 43 4.27 1.98 1.34
N ASP A 44 5.44 2.43 1.80
CA ASP A 44 5.55 3.41 2.90
C ASP A 44 4.78 4.71 2.60
N GLN A 45 4.86 5.20 1.35
CA GLN A 45 4.10 6.37 0.91
C GLN A 45 2.59 6.14 0.96
N LEU A 46 2.12 4.94 0.60
CA LEU A 46 0.70 4.60 0.61
C LEU A 46 0.17 4.40 2.03
N GLN A 47 0.97 3.84 2.95
CA GLN A 47 0.63 3.76 4.38
C GLN A 47 0.45 5.17 4.97
N ARG A 48 1.39 6.09 4.71
CA ARG A 48 1.22 7.51 5.12
C ARG A 48 -0.03 8.14 4.52
N LYS A 49 -0.36 7.81 3.27
CA LYS A 49 -1.58 8.30 2.61
C LYS A 49 -2.84 7.79 3.29
N ILE A 50 -2.84 6.58 3.85
CA ILE A 50 -3.95 6.04 4.63
C ILE A 50 -4.14 6.87 5.90
N GLU A 51 -3.07 7.15 6.64
CA GLU A 51 -3.15 7.98 7.86
C GLU A 51 -3.68 9.39 7.55
N GLU A 52 -3.18 10.04 6.49
CA GLU A 52 -3.72 11.33 6.04
C GLU A 52 -5.21 11.25 5.70
N LEU A 53 -5.69 10.15 5.10
CA LEU A 53 -7.10 9.97 4.77
C LEU A 53 -7.96 9.72 6.02
N LYS A 54 -7.45 9.02 7.03
CA LYS A 54 -8.12 8.82 8.33
C LYS A 54 -8.28 10.18 9.04
N GLU A 55 -7.22 10.99 9.10
CA GLU A 55 -7.27 12.34 9.69
C GLU A 55 -8.28 13.25 8.98
N LEU A 56 -8.28 13.22 7.64
CA LEU A 56 -9.20 14.03 6.85
C LEU A 56 -10.66 13.57 6.96
N LEU A 57 -10.90 12.27 7.15
CA LEU A 57 -12.24 11.75 7.41
C LEU A 57 -12.73 12.19 8.80
N PHE A 58 -11.90 12.05 9.83
CA PHE A 58 -12.24 12.46 11.19
C PHE A 58 -12.59 13.95 11.29
N GLY A 59 -11.92 14.80 10.50
CA GLY A 59 -12.21 16.23 10.42
C GLY A 59 -13.43 16.60 9.56
N LEU A 60 -14.16 15.63 9.00
CA LEU A 60 -15.25 15.88 8.07
C LEU A 60 -16.62 15.88 8.77
N GLU A 61 -17.09 17.07 9.19
CA GLU A 61 -18.38 17.23 9.89
C GLU A 61 -19.62 16.84 9.06
N THR A 62 -19.48 16.70 7.75
CA THR A 62 -20.59 16.47 6.82
C THR A 62 -20.81 15.01 6.46
N ALA A 63 -19.96 14.09 6.90
CA ALA A 63 -20.09 12.68 6.56
C ALA A 63 -21.18 12.02 7.42
N LYS A 64 -21.95 11.10 6.81
CA LYS A 64 -22.90 10.30 7.59
C LYS A 64 -22.14 9.17 8.31
N PRO A 65 -22.60 8.72 9.50
CA PRO A 65 -21.95 7.63 10.22
C PRO A 65 -21.74 6.34 9.40
N THR A 66 -22.68 6.02 8.50
CA THR A 66 -22.56 4.87 7.59
C THR A 66 -21.46 5.07 6.55
N GLU A 67 -21.33 6.29 6.01
CA GLU A 67 -20.29 6.62 5.02
C GLU A 67 -18.90 6.63 5.66
N GLU A 68 -18.80 7.10 6.90
CA GLU A 68 -17.57 7.05 7.70
C GLU A 68 -17.15 5.60 7.96
N ALA A 69 -18.05 4.77 8.48
CA ALA A 69 -17.77 3.37 8.78
C ALA A 69 -17.32 2.57 7.54
N GLU A 70 -18.01 2.74 6.40
CA GLU A 70 -17.61 2.11 5.13
C GLU A 70 -16.25 2.58 4.64
N PHE A 71 -15.93 3.86 4.86
CA PHE A 71 -14.64 4.43 4.48
C PHE A 71 -13.51 3.88 5.35
N GLU A 72 -13.71 3.81 6.66
CA GLU A 72 -12.75 3.24 7.61
C GLU A 72 -12.50 1.75 7.33
N GLU A 73 -13.55 0.97 7.10
CA GLU A 73 -13.41 -0.45 6.76
C GLU A 73 -12.59 -0.64 5.47
N ASP A 74 -12.85 0.18 4.46
CA ASP A 74 -12.08 0.15 3.22
C ASP A 74 -10.60 0.53 3.42
N LEU A 75 -10.31 1.52 4.27
CA LEU A 75 -8.94 1.90 4.59
C LEU A 75 -8.22 0.80 5.35
N TYR A 76 -8.88 0.17 6.33
CA TYR A 76 -8.34 -0.97 7.07
C TYR A 76 -7.98 -2.13 6.15
N LYS A 77 -8.84 -2.45 5.17
CA LYS A 77 -8.53 -3.46 4.13
C LYS A 77 -7.32 -3.05 3.28
N CYS A 78 -7.14 -1.77 2.99
CA CYS A 78 -5.97 -1.27 2.26
C CYS A 78 -4.69 -1.40 3.09
N GLU A 79 -4.76 -1.05 4.37
CA GLU A 79 -3.66 -1.13 5.33
C GLU A 79 -3.18 -2.58 5.49
N THR A 80 -4.10 -3.51 5.77
CA THR A 80 -3.78 -4.95 5.89
C THR A 80 -3.08 -5.49 4.63
N ARG A 81 -3.52 -5.05 3.44
CA ARG A 81 -2.89 -5.46 2.17
C ARG A 81 -1.50 -4.85 1.99
N LEU A 82 -1.27 -3.63 2.46
CA LEU A 82 0.05 -3.00 2.40
C LEU A 82 1.03 -3.68 3.33
N ASP A 83 0.61 -4.08 4.54
CA ASP A 83 1.45 -4.79 5.50
C ASP A 83 1.91 -6.15 4.95
N ASP A 84 1.00 -6.92 4.33
CA ASP A 84 1.36 -8.18 3.65
C ASP A 84 2.37 -7.93 2.51
N LEU A 85 2.13 -6.93 1.67
CA LEU A 85 3.04 -6.57 0.58
C LEU A 85 4.41 -6.15 1.10
N GLU A 86 4.48 -5.39 2.20
CA GLU A 86 5.73 -4.94 2.82
C GLU A 86 6.57 -6.14 3.25
N VAL A 87 5.95 -7.08 3.95
CA VAL A 87 6.60 -8.32 4.40
C VAL A 87 7.08 -9.15 3.22
N ARG A 88 6.26 -9.32 2.17
CA ARG A 88 6.64 -10.08 0.97
C ARG A 88 7.83 -9.44 0.25
N VAL A 89 7.81 -8.13 0.05
CA VAL A 89 8.90 -7.38 -0.61
C VAL A 89 10.19 -7.48 0.20
N LYS A 90 10.14 -7.25 1.53
CA LYS A 90 11.31 -7.36 2.41
C LYS A 90 11.91 -8.76 2.40
N LYS A 91 11.08 -9.81 2.46
CA LYS A 91 11.54 -11.21 2.38
C LYS A 91 12.27 -11.50 1.07
N LEU A 92 11.72 -11.01 -0.04
CA LEU A 92 12.31 -11.21 -1.36
C LEU A 92 13.66 -10.48 -1.51
N ILE A 93 13.75 -9.21 -1.09
CA ILE A 93 15.01 -8.45 -1.07
C ILE A 93 16.06 -9.20 -0.23
N ASN A 94 15.70 -9.67 0.95
CA ASN A 94 16.62 -10.42 1.81
C ASN A 94 17.07 -11.73 1.15
N SER A 95 16.18 -12.45 0.49
CA SER A 95 16.52 -13.68 -0.24
C SER A 95 17.55 -13.42 -1.33
N ILE A 96 17.38 -12.35 -2.12
CA ILE A 96 18.32 -11.97 -3.19
C ILE A 96 19.69 -11.62 -2.60
N ASN A 97 19.71 -10.84 -1.52
CA ASN A 97 20.96 -10.45 -0.87
C ASN A 97 21.75 -11.65 -0.31
N VAL A 98 21.07 -12.62 0.28
CA VAL A 98 21.71 -13.87 0.76
C VAL A 98 22.30 -14.66 -0.41
N SER A 99 21.54 -14.84 -1.51
CA SER A 99 22.06 -15.53 -2.69
C SER A 99 23.28 -14.83 -3.30
N LEU A 100 23.33 -13.50 -3.27
CA LEU A 100 24.48 -12.72 -3.72
C LEU A 100 25.70 -12.82 -2.79
N SER A 101 25.50 -12.98 -1.47
CA SER A 101 26.62 -13.18 -0.53
C SER A 101 27.24 -14.56 -0.65
N ASP A 102 26.43 -15.59 -0.88
CA ASP A 102 26.90 -16.98 -1.00
C ASP A 102 27.62 -17.26 -2.33
N SER A 103 27.44 -16.39 -3.33
CA SER A 103 28.04 -16.50 -4.67
C SER A 103 29.40 -15.79 -4.80
N ARG A 104 29.93 -15.21 -3.71
CA ARG A 104 31.20 -14.46 -3.67
C ARG A 104 32.26 -15.20 -2.88
#